data_AF-A0A258BLN3-F1
#
_entry.id   AF-A0A258BLN3-F1
#
_cell.length_a   1.000
_cell.length_b   1.000
_cell.length_c   1.000
_cell.angle_alpha   90.00
_cell.angle_beta   90.00
_cell.angle_gamma   90.00
#
_symmetry.space_group_name_H-M   'P 1'
#
loop_
_entity.id
_entity.type
_entity.pdbx_description
1 polymer ?
#
loop_
_entity_poly.entity_id
_entity_poly.type
_entity_poly.pdbx_seq_one_letter_code
_entity_poly.pdbx_strand_id
1 'polypeptide(L)' 'GLGLYLCRRLAESMGGHIRVESVYKKGSTFFLDIPRISHEEAMERLSESTENVP' A
#
# COMPACT_ATOMS: atom_id res chain seq x y z
N GLY A 1 -0.12 18.09 8.83
CA GLY A 1 0.79 17.00 8.43
C GLY A 1 0.24 15.62 8.76
N LEU A 2 -0.97 15.30 8.30
CA LEU A 2 -1.61 14.00 8.56
C LEU A 2 -1.28 12.95 7.50
N GLY A 3 -0.82 13.36 6.32
CA GLY A 3 -0.64 12.48 5.16
C GLY A 3 0.20 11.25 5.47
N LEU A 4 1.42 11.42 6.01
CA LEU A 4 2.31 10.29 6.28
C LEU A 4 1.76 9.33 7.36
N TYR A 5 1.06 9.88 8.36
CA TYR A 5 0.39 9.06 9.37
C TYR A 5 -0.71 8.18 8.74
N LEU A 6 -1.54 8.77 7.88
CA LEU A 6 -2.59 8.04 7.17
C LEU A 6 -2.00 7.00 6.21
N CYS A 7 -0.97 7.35 5.44
CA CYS A 7 -0.27 6.41 4.57
C CYS A 7 0.28 5.21 5.35
N ARG A 8 0.90 5.45 6.51
CA ARG A 8 1.43 4.38 7.36
C ARG A 8 0.32 3.46 7.86
N ARG A 9 -0.77 4.02 8.35
CA ARG A 9 -1.95 3.26 8.81
C ARG A 9 -2.55 2.38 7.72
N LEU A 10 -2.64 2.90 6.49
CA LEU A 10 -3.13 2.15 5.34
C LEU A 10 -2.17 1.03 4.95
N ALA A 11 -0.87 1.33 4.85
CA ALA A 11 0.15 0.33 4.54
C ALA A 11 0.13 -0.82 5.56
N GLU A 12 0.08 -0.52 6.86
CA GLU A 12 -0.03 -1.51 7.94
C GLU A 12 -1.30 -2.37 7.80
N SER A 13 -2.44 -1.74 7.47
CA SER A 13 -3.70 -2.45 7.22
C SER A 13 -3.65 -3.38 6.01
N MET A 14 -2.77 -3.10 5.03
CA MET A 14 -2.53 -3.94 3.86
C MET A 14 -1.47 -5.02 4.11
N GLY A 15 -1.00 -5.17 5.36
CA GLY A 15 0.09 -6.10 5.72
C GLY A 15 1.48 -5.62 5.26
N GLY A 16 1.58 -4.36 4.84
CA GLY A 16 2.81 -3.71 4.42
C GLY A 16 3.40 -2.78 5.49
N HIS A 17 4.41 -2.01 5.09
CA HIS A 17 5.03 -1.00 5.94
C HIS A 17 5.64 0.15 5.12
N ILE A 18 5.94 1.27 5.79
CA ILE A 18 6.60 2.43 5.19
C ILE A 18 7.92 2.69 5.91
N ARG A 19 8.99 2.91 5.16
CA ARG A 19 10.29 3.40 5.65
C ARG A 19 10.64 4.72 5.00
N VAL A 20 11.52 5.48 5.65
CA VAL A 20 12.03 6.75 5.14
C VAL A 20 13.53 6.79 5.29
N GLU A 21 14.19 7.25 4.23
CA GLU A 21 15.60 7.64 4.26
C GLU A 21 15.65 9.15 4.00
N SER A 22 16.29 9.89 4.90
CA SER A 22 16.37 11.34 4.78
C SER A 22 17.79 11.80 4.99
N VAL A 23 18.24 12.72 4.14
CA VAL A 23 19.54 13.37 4.29
C VAL A 23 19.30 14.87 4.36
N TYR A 24 19.79 15.48 5.43
CA TYR A 24 19.65 16.92 5.66
C TYR A 24 20.09 17.72 4.44
N LYS A 25 19.26 18.68 4.02
CA LYS A 25 19.43 19.51 2.81
C LYS A 25 19.50 18.75 1.48
N LYS A 26 19.23 17.45 1.43
CA LYS A 26 19.12 16.67 0.17
C LYS A 26 17.74 16.08 -0.06
N GLY A 27 16.88 16.07 0.95
CA GLY A 27 15.50 15.60 0.86
C GLY A 27 15.27 14.26 1.56
N SER A 28 14.11 13.67 1.29
CA SER A 28 13.67 12.41 1.88
C SER A 28 13.09 11.50 0.80
N THR A 29 13.42 10.22 0.87
CA THR A 29 12.86 9.15 0.04
C THR A 29 12.01 8.26 0.93
N PHE A 30 10.76 8.05 0.53
CA PHE A 30 9.82 7.18 1.23
C PHE A 30 9.66 5.88 0.44
N PHE A 31 9.76 4.76 1.13
CA PHE A 31 9.63 3.43 0.57
C PHE A 31 8.36 2.79 1.12
N LEU A 32 7.55 2.21 0.24
CA LEU A 32 6.32 1.50 0.56
C LEU A 32 6.49 0.05 0.14
N ASP A 33 6.47 -0.84 1.13
CA ASP A 33 6.62 -2.28 0.93
C ASP A 33 5.27 -2.93 1.27
N ILE A 34 4.63 -3.57 0.29
CA ILE A 34 3.32 -4.23 0.44
C ILE A 34 3.41 -5.66 -0.11
N PRO A 35 2.84 -6.67 0.57
CA PRO A 35 2.74 -8.02 0.03
C PRO A 35 2.04 -8.04 -1.33
N ARG A 36 2.68 -8.67 -2.31
CA ARG A 36 2.11 -8.82 -3.64
C ARG A 36 1.31 -10.11 -3.72
N ILE A 37 0.08 -10.03 -4.23
CA ILE A 37 -0.72 -11.21 -4.61
C ILE A 37 -0.34 -11.69 -6.01
N SER A 38 -0.61 -12.97 -6.30
CA SER A 38 -0.37 -13.51 -7.64
C SER A 38 -1.29 -12.84 -8.67
N HIS A 39 -0.91 -12.92 -9.95
CA HIS A 39 -1.79 -12.40 -11.00
C HIS A 39 -3.12 -13.17 -11.06
N GLU A 40 -3.08 -14.48 -10.85
CA GLU A 40 -4.26 -15.34 -10.80
C GLU A 40 -5.21 -14.94 -9.67
N GLU A 41 -4.69 -14.80 -8.44
CA GLU A 41 -5.47 -14.34 -7.28
C GLU A 41 -6.05 -12.93 -7.50
N ALA A 42 -5.33 -12.06 -8.20
CA ALA A 42 -5.83 -10.74 -8.56
C ALA A 42 -7.00 -10.82 -9.56
N MET A 43 -6.93 -11.72 -10.54
CA MET A 43 -7.99 -11.91 -11.53
C MET A 43 -9.26 -12.50 -10.90
N GLU A 44 -9.12 -13.47 -9.99
CA GLU A 44 -10.25 -14.07 -9.25
C GLU A 44 -11.00 -13.04 -8.42
N ARG A 45 -10.29 -12.24 -7.61
CA ARG A 45 -10.89 -11.18 -6.79
C ARG A 45 -11.60 -10.11 -7.62
N LEU A 46 -11.09 -9.82 -8.83
CA LEU A 46 -11.73 -8.87 -9.73
C LEU A 46 -13.06 -9.41 -10.25
N SER A 47 -13.14 -10.69 -10.64
CA SER A 47 -14.40 -11.32 -11.04
C SER A 47 -15.44 -11.34 -9.91
N GLU A 48 -15.03 -11.70 -8.69
CA GLU A 48 -15.92 -11.73 -7.52
C GLU A 48 -16.51 -10.34 -7.18
N SER A 49 -15.72 -9.28 -7.38
CA SER A 49 -16.16 -7.90 -7.13
C SER A 49 -17.24 -7.41 -8.11
N THR A 50 -17.32 -8.03 -9.30
CA THR A 50 -18.32 -7.67 -10.33
C THR A 50 -19.65 -8.43 -10.19
N GLU A 51 -19.67 -9.56 -9.47
CA GLU A 51 -20.87 -10.37 -9.26
C GLU A 51 -21.69 -9.96 -8.03
N ASN A 52 -21.13 -9.15 -7.12
CA ASN A 52 -21.78 -8.75 -5.88
C ASN A 52 -22.33 -7.30 -5.89
N VAL A 53 -22.90 -6.89 -7.02
CA VAL A 53 -23.65 -5.65 -7.16
C VAL A 53 -25.15 -6.00 -7.08
N PRO A 54 -25.89 -5.62 -6.03
CA PRO A 54 -27.35 -5.68 -6.05
C PRO A 54 -27.96 -4.70 -7.06
#